data_AF-A0A1Y3NAZ0-F1
#
_entry.id   AF-A0A1Y3NAZ0-F1
#
_cell.length_a   1.000
_cell.length_b   1.000
_cell.length_c   1.000
_cell.angle_alpha   90.00
_cell.angle_beta   90.00
_cell.angle_gamma   90.00
#
_symmetry.space_group_name_H-M   'P 1'
#
loop_
_entity.id
_entity.type
_entity.pdbx_description
1 polymer ?
#
loop_
_entity_poly.entity_id
_entity_poly.type
_entity_poly.pdbx_seq_one_letter_code
_entity_poly.pdbx_strand_id
1 'polypeptide(L)'
;MIVFASPVLTNLNDTTDISDNTKIYSASGIEDKLISESDSDFDNGDIKPEEDINVIEDEDEYYYTNEKTVEPLNTYNNNNSNGNQEDINNEHNTIDWSIYTVENVNNMTTEYMEHYNTVLKQIEEIPDDECSFENVIAVIGNELGNKNKSFELMIDILQYMFPDKDVRDAASNAFLVLSDFEIENYKGNTNLYHKIAMVNENIKNGKFKAPTEHEDIVLLERINAEFKSFSLEEEPQVVFTKDELEGVPEEYFENYENTSKDGQEAYNVGLDYSLGSVAKNDTTRKVVREAIERQCKSNVDVLREITNIR
;
A
#
# COMPACT_ATOMS: atom_id res chain seq x y z
N MET A 1 11.89 -1.47 3.28
CA MET A 1 11.87 -2.91 3.61
C MET A 1 10.69 -3.12 4.55
N ILE A 2 9.52 -3.41 3.99
CA ILE A 2 8.26 -3.58 4.72
C ILE A 2 8.05 -5.07 4.88
N VAL A 3 7.98 -5.55 6.12
CA VAL A 3 7.74 -6.96 6.46
C VAL A 3 6.25 -7.09 6.73
N PHE A 4 5.55 -7.84 5.87
CA PHE A 4 4.18 -8.25 6.13
C PHE A 4 4.20 -9.39 7.15
N ALA A 5 3.60 -9.18 8.32
CA ALA A 5 3.27 -10.24 9.27
C ALA A 5 1.76 -10.48 9.22
N SER A 6 1.39 -11.65 8.70
CA SER A 6 0.01 -12.13 8.67
C SER A 6 -0.37 -12.70 10.04
N PRO A 7 -1.46 -12.28 10.70
CA PRO A 7 -1.92 -12.93 11.91
C PRO A 7 -2.88 -14.07 11.58
N VAL A 8 -2.42 -15.30 11.86
CA VAL A 8 -3.26 -16.49 11.94
C VAL A 8 -4.18 -16.36 13.16
N LEU A 9 -5.49 -16.28 12.92
CA LEU A 9 -6.52 -16.36 13.95
C LEU A 9 -6.71 -17.82 14.38
N THR A 10 -6.40 -18.14 15.63
CA THR A 10 -6.89 -19.35 16.30
C THR A 10 -7.88 -18.97 17.40
N ASN A 11 -9.14 -19.32 17.17
CA ASN A 11 -10.22 -19.31 18.16
C ASN A 11 -9.87 -20.21 19.34
N LEU A 12 -9.86 -19.66 20.55
CA LEU A 12 -9.94 -20.41 21.80
C LEU A 12 -10.97 -19.73 22.72
N ASN A 13 -12.22 -20.12 22.55
CA ASN A 13 -13.19 -20.11 23.64
C ASN A 13 -12.93 -21.36 24.49
N ASP A 14 -12.51 -21.18 25.73
CA ASP A 14 -13.10 -21.87 26.88
C ASP A 14 -12.54 -21.29 28.18
N THR A 15 -13.39 -20.52 28.85
CA THR A 15 -13.20 -20.05 30.21
C THR A 15 -13.48 -21.19 31.18
N THR A 16 -12.46 -21.63 31.93
CA THR A 16 -12.68 -22.11 33.30
C THR A 16 -11.55 -21.65 34.21
N ASP A 17 -11.99 -21.00 35.27
CA ASP A 17 -11.30 -20.55 36.48
C ASP A 17 -10.33 -21.62 37.03
N ILE A 18 -9.14 -21.21 37.47
CA ILE A 18 -8.44 -21.71 38.69
C ILE A 18 -7.27 -20.76 39.01
N SER A 19 -7.32 -20.30 40.25
CA SER A 19 -6.35 -19.53 41.05
C SER A 19 -4.92 -20.09 41.14
N ASP A 20 -3.99 -19.18 41.44
CA ASP A 20 -2.74 -19.37 42.19
C ASP A 20 -1.71 -20.39 41.68
N ASN A 21 -0.57 -19.89 41.17
CA ASN A 21 0.69 -19.95 41.93
C ASN A 21 1.86 -19.37 41.13
N THR A 22 2.49 -18.37 41.76
CA THR A 22 3.85 -17.93 41.54
C THR A 22 4.83 -19.10 41.69
N LYS A 23 5.71 -19.34 40.69
CA LYS A 23 7.00 -20.01 40.93
C LYS A 23 8.02 -19.71 39.83
N ILE A 24 9.00 -18.92 40.24
CA ILE A 24 10.34 -18.76 39.69
C ILE A 24 11.00 -20.14 39.56
N TYR A 25 11.62 -20.48 38.43
CA TYR A 25 12.85 -21.27 38.38
C TYR A 25 13.64 -21.01 37.08
N SER A 26 14.88 -20.57 37.28
CA SER A 26 16.00 -20.56 36.34
C SER A 26 16.74 -21.92 36.40
N ALA A 27 17.21 -22.42 35.25
CA ALA A 27 18.41 -23.25 35.06
C ALA A 27 18.53 -23.54 33.55
N SER A 28 19.56 -23.13 32.80
CA SER A 28 20.98 -23.51 32.82
C SER A 28 21.23 -25.02 32.62
N GLY A 29 21.84 -25.35 31.48
CA GLY A 29 22.65 -26.55 31.28
C GLY A 29 22.07 -27.58 30.31
N ILE A 30 22.74 -27.79 29.17
CA ILE A 30 23.59 -28.98 28.95
C ILE A 30 24.34 -28.80 27.62
N GLU A 31 25.64 -29.07 27.69
CA GLU A 31 26.67 -29.01 26.65
C GLU A 31 26.58 -30.16 25.63
N ASP A 32 27.13 -29.85 24.45
CA ASP A 32 27.91 -30.67 23.51
C ASP A 32 27.91 -32.21 23.62
N LYS A 33 27.60 -32.85 22.49
CA LYS A 33 28.23 -34.11 22.09
C LYS A 33 28.37 -34.22 20.57
N LEU A 34 29.63 -34.32 20.16
CA LEU A 34 30.15 -34.62 18.82
C LEU A 34 29.93 -36.10 18.39
N ILE A 35 30.24 -36.35 17.10
CA ILE A 35 30.52 -37.62 16.36
C ILE A 35 29.25 -38.18 15.66
N SER A 36 29.19 -38.55 14.37
CA SER A 36 30.14 -38.75 13.24
C SER A 36 29.38 -38.85 11.91
N GLU A 37 30.05 -38.48 10.83
CA GLU A 37 30.12 -39.08 9.47
C GLU A 37 28.83 -39.58 8.76
N SER A 38 28.57 -39.01 7.57
CA SER A 38 28.30 -39.81 6.37
C SER A 38 28.70 -39.06 5.10
N ASP A 39 29.37 -39.80 4.22
CA ASP A 39 29.91 -39.42 2.92
C ASP A 39 28.83 -39.04 1.90
N SER A 40 29.13 -38.07 1.03
CA SER A 40 28.65 -38.11 -0.35
C SER A 40 29.61 -37.37 -1.27
N ASP A 41 30.12 -38.11 -2.23
CA ASP A 41 31.01 -37.70 -3.31
C ASP A 41 30.36 -36.63 -4.21
N PHE A 42 31.06 -35.51 -4.41
CA PHE A 42 30.87 -34.66 -5.59
C PHE A 42 32.21 -34.48 -6.31
N ASP A 43 32.22 -35.00 -7.52
CA ASP A 43 33.27 -35.00 -8.53
C ASP A 43 33.50 -33.58 -9.06
N ASN A 44 34.64 -32.98 -8.71
CA ASN A 44 35.10 -31.71 -9.30
C ASN A 44 36.15 -32.04 -10.37
N GLY A 45 35.67 -32.12 -11.61
CA GLY A 45 36.51 -32.25 -12.79
C GLY A 45 37.46 -31.06 -12.99
N ASP A 46 38.65 -31.39 -13.46
CA ASP A 46 39.80 -30.52 -13.74
C ASP A 46 39.47 -29.27 -14.58
N ILE A 47 39.79 -28.08 -14.06
CA ILE A 47 40.02 -26.87 -14.88
C ILE A 47 41.46 -26.43 -14.66
N LYS A 48 42.26 -26.48 -15.74
CA LYS A 48 43.64 -26.00 -15.81
C LYS A 48 43.69 -24.47 -15.95
N PRO A 49 44.79 -23.80 -15.52
CA PRO A 49 44.89 -22.35 -15.47
C PRO A 49 45.74 -21.78 -16.61
N GLU A 50 45.17 -21.03 -17.53
CA GLU A 50 45.82 -20.15 -18.53
C GLU A 50 44.74 -19.08 -18.88
N GLU A 51 44.96 -17.79 -19.07
CA GLU A 51 46.13 -16.98 -19.40
C GLU A 51 45.78 -15.49 -19.13
N ASP A 52 46.82 -14.66 -19.07
CA ASP A 52 46.82 -13.23 -18.74
C ASP A 52 45.82 -12.35 -19.52
N ILE A 53 45.06 -11.53 -18.81
CA ILE A 53 44.38 -10.36 -19.36
C ILE A 53 44.99 -9.11 -18.74
N ASN A 54 45.65 -8.33 -19.60
CA ASN A 54 46.23 -7.03 -19.30
C ASN A 54 45.22 -6.08 -18.66
N VAL A 55 45.47 -5.71 -17.41
CA VAL A 55 44.85 -4.56 -16.75
C VAL A 55 45.53 -3.31 -17.31
N ILE A 56 44.76 -2.47 -18.02
CA ILE A 56 45.17 -1.11 -18.33
C ILE A 56 44.94 -0.30 -17.06
N GLU A 57 46.03 0.09 -16.40
CA GLU A 57 46.05 1.06 -15.32
C GLU A 57 45.88 2.46 -15.94
N ASP A 58 44.67 3.02 -15.86
CA ASP A 58 44.47 4.46 -15.96
C ASP A 58 44.42 5.02 -14.53
N GLU A 59 45.55 5.61 -14.13
CA GLU A 59 45.71 6.41 -12.92
C GLU A 59 44.98 7.75 -13.10
N ASP A 60 43.82 7.91 -12.48
CA ASP A 60 43.29 9.23 -12.11
C ASP A 60 43.06 9.25 -10.58
N GLU A 61 44.12 9.68 -9.88
CA GLU A 61 44.10 10.07 -8.47
C GLU A 61 43.07 11.19 -8.22
N TYR A 62 41.94 10.86 -7.58
CA TYR A 62 41.13 11.87 -6.90
C TYR A 62 41.41 11.82 -5.39
N TYR A 63 42.31 12.70 -4.96
CA TYR A 63 42.53 13.02 -3.55
C TYR A 63 41.25 13.61 -2.93
N TYR A 64 40.66 12.91 -1.95
CA TYR A 64 39.73 13.53 -1.01
C TYR A 64 40.52 14.40 -0.02
N THR A 65 40.65 15.69 -0.31
CA THR A 65 41.00 16.67 0.72
C THR A 65 39.74 17.07 1.47
N ASN A 66 39.57 16.50 2.67
CA ASN A 66 38.71 17.07 3.70
C ASN A 66 39.27 18.44 4.11
N GLU A 67 38.47 19.48 3.90
CA GLU A 67 38.37 20.74 4.68
C GLU A 67 37.85 21.87 3.78
N LYS A 68 36.53 21.90 3.60
CA LYS A 68 35.80 23.16 3.47
C LYS A 68 34.62 23.11 4.43
N THR A 69 34.68 23.97 5.42
CA THR A 69 33.55 24.36 6.27
C THR A 69 32.35 24.67 5.38
N VAL A 70 31.36 23.78 5.38
CA VAL A 70 30.06 24.01 4.75
C VAL A 70 29.25 24.81 5.75
N GLU A 71 29.01 26.10 5.45
CA GLU A 71 27.98 26.86 6.14
C GLU A 71 26.61 26.22 5.88
N PRO A 72 25.74 26.10 6.90
CA PRO A 72 24.43 25.50 6.71
C PRO A 72 23.59 26.37 5.78
N LEU A 73 23.13 25.76 4.68
CA LEU A 73 22.15 26.33 3.76
C LEU A 73 20.81 26.52 4.48
N ASN A 74 20.68 27.64 5.15
CA ASN A 74 19.41 28.21 5.59
C ASN A 74 19.07 29.32 4.61
N THR A 75 18.05 29.12 3.77
CA THR A 75 17.08 30.15 3.33
C THR A 75 16.15 29.58 2.25
N TYR A 76 14.98 29.09 2.66
CA TYR A 76 13.80 29.10 1.79
C TYR A 76 13.21 30.51 1.87
N ASN A 77 13.25 31.22 0.75
CA ASN A 77 12.81 32.59 0.63
C ASN A 77 11.28 32.61 0.44
N ASN A 78 10.55 32.92 1.51
CA ASN A 78 9.11 33.10 1.48
C ASN A 78 8.80 34.54 1.03
N ASN A 79 8.58 34.72 -0.27
CA ASN A 79 8.12 36.00 -0.80
C ASN A 79 6.59 36.04 -0.76
N ASN A 80 6.03 36.49 0.37
CA ASN A 80 4.87 37.37 0.27
C ASN A 80 4.84 38.38 1.43
N SER A 81 5.03 39.64 1.03
CA SER A 81 4.94 40.84 1.84
C SER A 81 3.47 41.14 2.17
N ASN A 82 3.10 41.04 3.45
CA ASN A 82 2.41 42.10 4.19
C ASN A 82 2.41 41.74 5.67
N GLY A 83 3.33 42.36 6.41
CA GLY A 83 3.64 42.04 7.79
C GLY A 83 2.52 42.38 8.78
N ASN A 84 2.07 41.36 9.49
CA ASN A 84 2.14 41.38 10.94
C ASN A 84 3.17 40.30 11.32
N GLN A 85 4.34 40.75 11.75
CA GLN A 85 5.43 39.91 12.22
C GLN A 85 5.06 39.44 13.62
N GLU A 86 4.28 38.36 13.72
CA GLU A 86 4.19 37.60 14.96
C GLU A 86 5.50 36.79 15.10
N ASP A 87 6.16 37.02 16.23
CA ASP A 87 7.44 36.47 16.58
C ASP A 87 7.46 34.94 16.39
N ILE A 88 8.37 34.46 15.53
CA ILE A 88 8.74 33.05 15.43
C ILE A 88 9.55 32.70 16.69
N ASN A 89 8.87 32.70 17.84
CA ASN A 89 9.37 32.00 19.00
C ASN A 89 9.27 30.52 18.68
N ASN A 90 10.40 29.81 18.83
CA ASN A 90 10.51 28.36 18.83
C ASN A 90 9.55 27.75 19.85
N GLU A 91 8.27 27.60 19.50
CA GLU A 91 7.45 26.54 20.04
C GLU A 91 7.99 25.26 19.41
N HIS A 92 8.77 24.50 20.18
CA HIS A 92 9.02 23.13 19.84
C HIS A 92 7.65 22.49 19.57
N ASN A 93 7.40 22.02 18.34
CA ASN A 93 6.24 21.19 18.00
C ASN A 93 6.34 19.89 18.80
N THR A 94 6.04 19.96 20.10
CA THR A 94 5.97 18.82 20.98
C THR A 94 4.60 18.22 20.80
N ILE A 95 4.54 17.00 20.28
CA ILE A 95 3.33 16.20 20.31
C ILE A 95 2.95 16.00 21.78
N ASP A 96 1.78 16.49 22.16
CA ASP A 96 1.23 16.24 23.48
C ASP A 96 0.64 14.83 23.51
N TRP A 97 1.44 13.87 23.98
CA TRP A 97 1.01 12.48 24.11
C TRP A 97 -0.09 12.28 25.15
N SER A 98 -0.30 13.23 26.06
CA SER A 98 -1.27 13.08 27.15
C SER A 98 -2.73 13.17 26.71
N ILE A 99 -2.98 13.70 25.50
CA ILE A 99 -4.34 13.79 24.93
C ILE A 99 -4.85 12.42 24.46
N TYR A 100 -3.98 11.43 24.29
CA TYR A 100 -4.36 10.12 23.79
C TYR A 100 -4.74 9.19 24.92
N THR A 101 -6.04 9.23 25.26
CA THR A 101 -6.71 8.25 26.10
C THR A 101 -7.55 7.31 25.23
N VAL A 102 -7.97 6.17 25.77
CA VAL A 102 -8.89 5.25 25.07
C VAL A 102 -10.16 5.98 24.60
N GLU A 103 -10.74 6.81 25.47
CA GLU A 103 -11.92 7.61 25.17
C GLU A 103 -11.66 8.61 24.04
N ASN A 104 -10.55 9.35 24.10
CA ASN A 104 -10.24 10.34 23.09
C ASN A 104 -9.94 9.71 21.72
N VAL A 105 -9.21 8.59 21.69
CA VAL A 105 -8.96 7.85 20.43
C VAL A 105 -10.28 7.45 19.77
N ASN A 106 -11.22 6.90 20.55
CA ASN A 106 -12.54 6.50 20.03
C ASN A 106 -13.37 7.71 19.56
N ASN A 107 -13.36 8.81 20.32
CA ASN A 107 -14.08 10.03 19.96
C ASN A 107 -13.50 10.65 18.68
N MET A 108 -12.18 10.80 18.58
CA MET A 108 -11.52 11.32 17.37
C MET A 108 -11.79 10.44 16.15
N THR A 109 -11.85 9.11 16.33
CA THR A 109 -12.21 8.18 15.24
C THR A 109 -13.64 8.41 14.76
N THR A 110 -14.57 8.66 15.68
CA THR A 110 -15.96 8.96 15.34
C THR A 110 -16.08 10.30 14.63
N GLU A 111 -15.44 11.35 15.18
CA GLU A 111 -15.42 12.70 14.59
C GLU A 111 -14.82 12.69 13.17
N TYR A 112 -13.75 11.91 12.96
CA TYR A 112 -13.16 11.70 11.64
C TYR A 112 -14.18 11.15 10.66
N MET A 113 -14.88 10.06 11.00
CA MET A 113 -15.84 9.42 10.10
C MET A 113 -17.05 10.33 9.83
N GLU A 114 -17.51 11.09 10.83
CA GLU A 114 -18.60 12.06 10.67
C GLU A 114 -18.22 13.20 9.72
N HIS A 115 -17.01 13.75 9.86
CA HIS A 115 -16.47 14.77 8.95
C HIS A 115 -16.33 14.21 7.53
N TYR A 116 -15.75 13.02 7.40
CA TYR A 116 -15.55 12.34 6.11
C TYR A 116 -16.88 12.16 5.37
N ASN A 117 -17.91 11.63 6.04
CA ASN A 117 -19.25 11.46 5.48
C ASN A 117 -19.90 12.79 5.11
N THR A 118 -19.68 13.84 5.91
CA THR A 118 -20.21 15.17 5.62
C THR A 118 -19.63 15.70 4.32
N VAL A 119 -18.32 15.55 4.11
CA VAL A 119 -17.65 15.97 2.88
C VAL A 119 -18.10 15.14 1.68
N LEU A 120 -18.21 13.82 1.81
CA LEU A 120 -18.73 12.95 0.74
C LEU A 120 -20.13 13.40 0.30
N LYS A 121 -21.03 13.62 1.26
CA LYS A 121 -22.39 14.08 0.98
C LYS A 121 -22.41 15.44 0.27
N GLN A 122 -21.54 16.37 0.67
CA GLN A 122 -21.40 17.66 0.00
C GLN A 122 -21.02 17.48 -1.47
N ILE A 123 -20.08 16.58 -1.77
CA ILE A 123 -19.65 16.28 -3.15
C ILE A 123 -20.79 15.62 -3.94
N GLU A 124 -21.52 14.69 -3.34
CA GLU A 124 -22.63 13.99 -3.98
C GLU A 124 -23.78 14.93 -4.36
N GLU A 125 -24.02 15.97 -3.56
CA GLU A 125 -25.05 16.98 -3.80
C GLU A 125 -24.72 17.98 -4.92
N ILE A 126 -23.46 18.04 -5.39
CA ILE A 126 -23.04 18.92 -6.49
C ILE A 126 -23.73 18.47 -7.79
N PRO A 127 -24.46 19.34 -8.52
CA PRO A 127 -25.01 18.98 -9.83
C PRO A 127 -23.92 18.53 -10.80
N ASP A 128 -24.18 17.48 -11.60
CA ASP A 128 -23.18 16.88 -12.51
C ASP A 128 -22.56 17.90 -13.46
N ASP A 129 -23.36 18.86 -13.89
CA ASP A 129 -22.95 19.90 -14.82
C ASP A 129 -22.14 21.02 -14.12
N GLU A 130 -22.13 21.05 -12.79
CA GLU A 130 -21.33 21.95 -11.97
C GLU A 130 -20.05 21.29 -11.41
N CYS A 131 -19.84 19.99 -11.63
CA CYS A 131 -18.62 19.29 -11.20
C CYS A 131 -17.37 19.87 -11.88
N SER A 132 -16.44 20.39 -11.08
CA SER A 132 -15.17 20.97 -11.50
C SER A 132 -14.00 20.44 -10.67
N PHE A 133 -12.77 20.82 -11.07
CA PHE A 133 -11.58 20.47 -10.29
C PHE A 133 -11.68 21.02 -8.86
N GLU A 134 -12.11 22.26 -8.69
CA GLU A 134 -12.10 22.98 -7.41
C GLU A 134 -13.11 22.44 -6.40
N ASN A 135 -14.30 22.02 -6.84
CA ASN A 135 -15.37 21.60 -5.93
C ASN A 135 -15.45 20.08 -5.71
N VAL A 136 -14.80 19.28 -6.56
CA VAL A 136 -14.74 17.81 -6.39
C VAL A 136 -13.30 17.38 -6.09
N ILE A 137 -12.37 17.56 -7.03
CA ILE A 137 -11.02 16.98 -6.96
C ILE A 137 -10.18 17.62 -5.84
N ALA A 138 -10.17 18.95 -5.75
CA ALA A 138 -9.45 19.67 -4.71
C ALA A 138 -10.07 19.42 -3.32
N VAL A 139 -11.40 19.26 -3.24
CA VAL A 139 -12.07 18.92 -1.98
C VAL A 139 -11.67 17.52 -1.51
N ILE A 140 -11.68 16.52 -2.41
CA ILE A 140 -11.18 15.17 -2.10
C ILE A 140 -9.72 15.24 -1.63
N GLY A 141 -8.85 15.88 -2.42
CA GLY A 141 -7.42 15.96 -2.10
C GLY A 141 -7.12 16.64 -0.76
N ASN A 142 -7.85 17.71 -0.44
CA ASN A 142 -7.61 18.48 0.78
C ASN A 142 -8.34 17.92 2.00
N GLU A 143 -9.66 17.74 1.91
CA GLU A 143 -10.48 17.34 3.05
C GLU A 143 -10.34 15.85 3.35
N LEU A 144 -10.43 14.99 2.33
CA LEU A 144 -10.38 13.54 2.51
C LEU A 144 -8.94 13.00 2.54
N GLY A 145 -8.01 13.70 1.88
CA GLY A 145 -6.59 13.36 1.88
C GLY A 145 -5.79 14.12 2.95
N ASN A 146 -5.35 15.33 2.64
CA ASN A 146 -4.32 16.04 3.40
C ASN A 146 -4.69 16.29 4.88
N LYS A 147 -5.89 16.78 5.16
CA LYS A 147 -6.32 17.08 6.54
C LYS A 147 -6.43 15.85 7.41
N ASN A 148 -6.87 14.75 6.82
CA ASN A 148 -7.11 13.48 7.48
C ASN A 148 -5.82 12.70 7.72
N LYS A 149 -4.80 12.91 6.86
CA LYS A 149 -3.58 12.12 6.91
C LYS A 149 -2.81 12.20 8.22
N SER A 150 -2.80 13.38 8.86
CA SER A 150 -2.14 13.53 10.15
C SER A 150 -2.79 12.69 11.24
N PHE A 151 -4.12 12.55 11.23
CA PHE A 151 -4.82 11.73 12.21
C PHE A 151 -4.57 10.23 11.99
N GLU A 152 -4.68 9.75 10.76
CA GLU A 152 -4.36 8.36 10.39
C GLU A 152 -2.95 7.96 10.83
N LEU A 153 -1.96 8.81 10.54
CA LEU A 153 -0.57 8.58 10.94
C LEU A 153 -0.41 8.54 12.46
N MET A 154 -1.16 9.37 13.19
CA MET A 154 -1.13 9.32 14.66
C MET A 154 -1.74 8.02 15.18
N ILE A 155 -2.86 7.55 14.65
CA ILE A 155 -3.43 6.25 15.01
C ILE A 155 -2.41 5.12 14.76
N ASP A 156 -1.72 5.14 13.62
CA ASP A 156 -0.66 4.19 13.30
C ASP A 156 0.51 4.23 14.29
N ILE A 157 0.98 5.42 14.65
CA ILE A 157 2.09 5.55 15.61
C ILE A 157 1.64 5.06 17.00
N LEU A 158 0.42 5.39 17.41
CA LEU A 158 -0.10 5.02 18.71
C LEU A 158 -0.17 3.50 18.88
N GLN A 159 -0.69 2.75 17.90
CA GLN A 159 -0.83 1.30 18.00
C GLN A 159 0.52 0.56 18.20
N TYR A 160 1.63 1.11 17.71
CA TYR A 160 2.95 0.48 17.84
C TYR A 160 3.79 1.01 19.01
N MET A 161 3.68 2.30 19.32
CA MET A 161 4.67 2.99 20.16
C MET A 161 4.12 3.51 21.48
N PHE A 162 2.80 3.63 21.65
CA PHE A 162 2.26 4.24 22.86
C PHE A 162 2.52 3.37 24.11
N PRO A 163 2.96 3.92 25.26
CA PRO A 163 3.34 3.10 26.42
C PRO A 163 2.18 2.28 27.02
N ASP A 164 0.98 2.86 27.05
CA ASP A 164 -0.23 2.24 27.58
C ASP A 164 -0.82 1.21 26.61
N LYS A 165 -1.01 -0.03 27.06
CA LYS A 165 -1.56 -1.12 26.23
C LYS A 165 -2.98 -0.85 25.79
N ASP A 166 -3.82 -0.30 26.65
CA ASP A 166 -5.24 -0.13 26.35
C ASP A 166 -5.43 0.95 25.28
N VAL A 167 -4.56 1.98 25.28
CA VAL A 167 -4.52 2.98 24.20
C VAL A 167 -4.01 2.38 22.90
N ARG A 168 -3.00 1.49 22.93
CA ARG A 168 -2.55 0.79 21.72
C ARG A 168 -3.65 -0.07 21.12
N ASP A 169 -4.35 -0.85 21.95
CA ASP A 169 -5.45 -1.70 21.49
C ASP A 169 -6.60 -0.87 20.90
N ALA A 170 -6.93 0.27 21.53
CA ALA A 170 -7.91 1.22 21.00
C ALA A 170 -7.48 1.79 19.64
N ALA A 171 -6.20 2.16 19.48
CA ALA A 171 -5.66 2.65 18.22
C ALA A 171 -5.65 1.56 17.13
N SER A 172 -5.30 0.32 17.46
CA SER A 172 -5.39 -0.81 16.53
C SER A 172 -6.82 -1.04 16.06
N ASN A 173 -7.80 -0.96 16.97
CA ASN A 173 -9.20 -1.10 16.61
C ASN A 173 -9.69 0.09 15.76
N ALA A 174 -9.30 1.31 16.10
CA ALA A 174 -9.58 2.50 15.31
C ALA A 174 -9.04 2.36 13.87
N PHE A 175 -7.80 1.88 13.70
CA PHE A 175 -7.23 1.61 12.38
C PHE A 175 -8.08 0.65 11.56
N LEU A 176 -8.52 -0.48 12.14
CA LEU A 176 -9.37 -1.44 11.45
C LEU A 176 -10.71 -0.82 11.03
N VAL A 177 -11.38 -0.12 11.96
CA VAL A 177 -12.65 0.56 11.70
C VAL A 177 -12.51 1.60 10.59
N LEU A 178 -11.45 2.41 10.61
CA LEU A 178 -11.19 3.42 9.58
C LEU A 178 -10.89 2.78 8.22
N SER A 179 -10.11 1.70 8.18
CA SER A 179 -9.83 0.96 6.95
C SER A 179 -11.10 0.40 6.32
N ASP A 180 -11.95 -0.26 7.11
CA ASP A 180 -13.23 -0.79 6.63
C ASP A 180 -14.15 0.34 6.14
N PHE A 181 -14.22 1.43 6.93
CA PHE A 181 -14.98 2.63 6.57
C PHE A 181 -14.54 3.24 5.25
N GLU A 182 -13.24 3.41 5.00
CA GLU A 182 -12.70 3.94 3.75
C GLU A 182 -12.96 3.03 2.55
N ILE A 183 -12.85 1.70 2.75
CA ILE A 183 -13.18 0.73 1.71
C ILE A 183 -14.63 0.89 1.28
N GLU A 184 -15.55 0.97 2.23
CA GLU A 184 -16.98 1.08 1.95
C GLU A 184 -17.35 2.45 1.36
N ASN A 185 -16.86 3.55 1.95
CA ASN A 185 -17.39 4.89 1.70
C ASN A 185 -16.57 5.71 0.69
N TYR A 186 -15.30 5.36 0.46
CA TYR A 186 -14.46 5.99 -0.57
C TYR A 186 -14.26 5.06 -1.75
N LYS A 187 -13.71 3.86 -1.52
CA LYS A 187 -13.38 2.91 -2.61
C LYS A 187 -14.61 2.22 -3.21
N GLY A 188 -15.66 2.01 -2.42
CA GLY A 188 -16.93 1.43 -2.87
C GLY A 188 -17.94 2.47 -3.40
N ASN A 189 -17.63 3.77 -3.30
CA ASN A 189 -18.63 4.81 -3.56
C ASN A 189 -18.74 5.16 -5.05
N THR A 190 -19.69 4.50 -5.70
CA THR A 190 -20.03 4.73 -7.11
C THR A 190 -20.53 6.14 -7.43
N ASN A 191 -21.16 6.84 -6.48
CA ASN A 191 -21.61 8.22 -6.69
C ASN A 191 -20.41 9.18 -6.75
N LEU A 192 -19.46 9.02 -5.82
CA LEU A 192 -18.22 9.80 -5.82
C LEU A 192 -17.46 9.61 -7.14
N TYR A 193 -17.40 8.37 -7.63
CA TYR A 193 -16.81 8.04 -8.93
C TYR A 193 -17.51 8.70 -10.10
N HIS A 194 -18.84 8.69 -10.10
CA HIS A 194 -19.61 9.42 -11.10
C HIS A 194 -19.26 10.91 -11.08
N LYS A 195 -19.14 11.54 -9.90
CA LYS A 195 -18.74 12.97 -9.79
C LYS A 195 -17.35 13.22 -10.37
N ILE A 196 -16.37 12.37 -10.07
CA ILE A 196 -15.01 12.47 -10.64
C ILE A 196 -15.05 12.34 -12.17
N ALA A 197 -15.86 11.42 -12.71
CA ALA A 197 -16.04 11.28 -14.15
C ALA A 197 -16.63 12.55 -14.78
N MET A 198 -17.65 13.15 -14.13
CA MET A 198 -18.27 14.39 -14.60
C MET A 198 -17.29 15.57 -14.63
N VAL A 199 -16.35 15.66 -13.67
CA VAL A 199 -15.28 16.67 -13.74
C VAL A 199 -14.48 16.54 -15.04
N ASN A 200 -14.04 15.31 -15.36
CA ASN A 200 -13.25 15.05 -16.56
C ASN A 200 -14.04 15.37 -17.84
N GLU A 201 -15.32 15.01 -17.89
CA GLU A 201 -16.19 15.33 -19.02
C GLU A 201 -16.40 16.83 -19.19
N ASN A 202 -16.66 17.55 -18.09
CA ASN A 202 -16.87 18.99 -18.14
C ASN A 202 -15.60 19.74 -18.56
N ILE A 203 -14.41 19.28 -18.15
CA ILE A 203 -13.13 19.80 -18.64
C ILE A 203 -12.97 19.52 -20.14
N LYS A 204 -13.20 18.27 -20.57
CA LYS A 204 -13.07 17.86 -21.98
C LYS A 204 -14.00 18.63 -22.91
N ASN A 205 -15.23 18.88 -22.46
CA ASN A 205 -16.23 19.64 -23.22
C ASN A 205 -16.03 21.16 -23.12
N GLY A 206 -15.00 21.62 -22.40
CA GLY A 206 -14.65 23.04 -22.25
C GLY A 206 -15.60 23.83 -21.34
N LYS A 207 -16.45 23.15 -20.56
CA LYS A 207 -17.34 23.80 -19.59
C LYS A 207 -16.54 24.35 -18.41
N PHE A 208 -15.55 23.60 -17.95
CA PHE A 208 -14.52 24.07 -17.02
C PHE A 208 -13.15 24.06 -17.70
N LYS A 209 -12.26 24.93 -17.23
CA LYS A 209 -10.86 24.91 -17.68
C LYS A 209 -10.13 23.77 -16.98
N ALA A 210 -9.24 23.10 -17.71
CA ALA A 210 -8.29 22.20 -17.08
C ALA A 210 -7.37 22.98 -16.13
N PRO A 211 -6.92 22.37 -15.02
CA PRO A 211 -5.91 22.96 -14.16
C PRO A 211 -4.61 23.21 -14.94
N THR A 212 -3.93 24.31 -14.63
CA THR A 212 -2.66 24.70 -15.27
C THR A 212 -1.46 24.61 -14.34
N GLU A 213 -1.70 24.68 -13.02
CA GLU A 213 -0.66 24.54 -12.02
C GLU A 213 -0.22 23.08 -11.91
N HIS A 214 1.09 22.86 -11.72
CA HIS A 214 1.66 21.52 -11.74
C HIS A 214 1.07 20.61 -10.66
N GLU A 215 0.90 21.13 -9.44
CA GLU A 215 0.36 20.36 -8.31
C GLU A 215 -1.10 19.94 -8.55
N ASP A 216 -1.90 20.83 -9.14
CA ASP A 216 -3.31 20.56 -9.46
C ASP A 216 -3.45 19.52 -10.56
N ILE A 217 -2.57 19.58 -11.58
CA ILE A 217 -2.51 18.57 -12.64
C ILE A 217 -2.16 17.21 -12.03
N VAL A 218 -1.12 17.15 -11.19
CA VAL A 218 -0.70 15.91 -10.52
C VAL A 218 -1.80 15.37 -9.60
N LEU A 219 -2.51 16.23 -8.88
CA LEU A 219 -3.62 15.82 -8.01
C LEU A 219 -4.77 15.20 -8.83
N LEU A 220 -5.16 15.84 -9.94
CA LEU A 220 -6.19 15.33 -10.84
C LEU A 220 -5.77 13.98 -11.45
N GLU A 221 -4.53 13.86 -11.90
CA GLU A 221 -3.97 12.61 -12.43
C GLU A 221 -3.94 11.50 -11.38
N ARG A 222 -3.50 11.81 -10.15
CA ARG A 222 -3.44 10.86 -9.04
C ARG A 222 -4.82 10.32 -8.70
N ILE A 223 -5.81 11.19 -8.48
CA ILE A 223 -7.19 10.78 -8.16
C ILE A 223 -7.80 9.97 -9.30
N ASN A 224 -7.55 10.34 -10.56
CA ASN A 224 -7.99 9.56 -11.71
C ASN A 224 -7.30 8.18 -11.79
N ALA A 225 -6.03 8.07 -11.43
CA ALA A 225 -5.31 6.80 -11.40
C ALA A 225 -5.82 5.89 -10.27
N GLU A 226 -6.05 6.44 -9.08
CA GLU A 226 -6.71 5.75 -7.96
C GLU A 226 -8.10 5.24 -8.39
N PHE A 227 -8.92 6.10 -9.00
CA PHE A 227 -10.23 5.71 -9.52
C PHE A 227 -10.14 4.57 -10.53
N LYS A 228 -9.21 4.62 -11.50
CA LYS A 228 -9.02 3.52 -12.46
C LYS A 228 -8.61 2.22 -11.79
N SER A 229 -7.85 2.28 -10.71
CA SER A 229 -7.45 1.09 -9.96
C SER A 229 -8.59 0.46 -9.15
N PHE A 230 -9.59 1.26 -8.76
CA PHE A 230 -10.78 0.78 -8.02
C PHE A 230 -11.99 0.50 -8.92
N SER A 231 -12.02 1.10 -10.11
CA SER A 231 -13.02 0.78 -11.13
C SER A 231 -12.92 -0.72 -11.39
N LEU A 232 -14.06 -1.40 -11.20
CA LEU A 232 -14.31 -2.82 -11.41
C LEU A 232 -14.09 -3.24 -12.88
N GLU A 233 -12.94 -2.93 -13.49
CA GLU A 233 -12.43 -3.82 -14.51
C GLU A 233 -12.29 -5.15 -13.78
N GLU A 234 -13.22 -6.08 -14.04
CA GLU A 234 -13.16 -7.45 -13.53
C GLU A 234 -11.70 -7.87 -13.60
N GLU A 235 -11.09 -8.13 -12.44
CA GLU A 235 -9.69 -8.55 -12.42
C GLU A 235 -9.60 -9.67 -13.44
N PRO A 236 -8.75 -9.56 -14.48
CA PRO A 236 -8.85 -10.45 -15.62
C PRO A 236 -8.84 -11.89 -15.12
N GLN A 237 -9.92 -12.63 -15.36
CA GLN A 237 -10.06 -14.00 -14.89
C GLN A 237 -9.87 -14.96 -16.07
N VAL A 238 -9.40 -16.16 -15.76
CA VAL A 238 -9.29 -17.24 -16.73
C VAL A 238 -10.06 -18.44 -16.22
N VAL A 239 -10.80 -19.10 -17.12
CA VAL A 239 -11.63 -20.25 -16.78
C VAL A 239 -10.86 -21.55 -17.01
N PHE A 240 -10.78 -22.36 -15.95
CA PHE A 240 -10.16 -23.68 -15.99
C PHE A 240 -11.08 -24.76 -15.42
N THR A 241 -11.07 -25.96 -15.99
CA THR A 241 -11.72 -27.13 -15.39
C THR A 241 -10.89 -27.66 -14.21
N LYS A 242 -11.49 -28.51 -13.37
CA LYS A 242 -10.75 -29.14 -12.25
C LYS A 242 -9.53 -29.93 -12.73
N ASP A 243 -9.64 -30.59 -13.88
CA ASP A 243 -8.55 -31.35 -14.50
C ASP A 243 -7.42 -30.44 -15.00
N GLU A 244 -7.75 -29.25 -15.51
CA GLU A 244 -6.75 -28.25 -15.90
C GLU A 244 -6.00 -27.66 -14.70
N LEU A 245 -6.60 -27.69 -13.50
CA LEU A 245 -6.02 -27.20 -12.25
C LEU A 245 -5.30 -28.30 -11.43
N GLU A 246 -4.86 -29.38 -12.08
CA GLU A 246 -4.13 -30.45 -11.39
C GLU A 246 -2.92 -29.91 -10.61
N GLY A 247 -2.80 -30.27 -9.33
CA GLY A 247 -1.71 -29.87 -8.45
C GLY A 247 -1.97 -28.63 -7.60
N VAL A 248 -3.05 -27.90 -7.87
CA VAL A 248 -3.53 -26.80 -7.03
C VAL A 248 -4.11 -27.38 -5.72
N PRO A 249 -3.71 -26.91 -4.53
CA PRO A 249 -4.27 -27.36 -3.27
C PRO A 249 -5.78 -27.05 -3.15
N GLU A 250 -6.55 -27.92 -2.47
CA GLU A 250 -8.01 -27.79 -2.40
C GLU A 250 -8.47 -26.47 -1.73
N GLU A 251 -7.67 -25.93 -0.81
CA GLU A 251 -7.91 -24.64 -0.13
C GLU A 251 -8.06 -23.46 -1.09
N TYR A 252 -7.48 -23.53 -2.29
CA TYR A 252 -7.60 -22.46 -3.29
C TYR A 252 -8.99 -22.45 -3.93
N PHE A 253 -9.65 -23.61 -4.03
CA PHE A 253 -10.96 -23.72 -4.68
C PHE A 253 -12.07 -23.10 -3.84
N GLU A 254 -11.88 -22.91 -2.53
CA GLU A 254 -12.81 -22.19 -1.66
C GLU A 254 -12.97 -20.71 -2.07
N ASN A 255 -11.93 -20.15 -2.70
CA ASN A 255 -11.88 -18.75 -3.11
C ASN A 255 -12.24 -18.54 -4.59
N TYR A 256 -12.50 -19.61 -5.36
CA TYR A 256 -12.84 -19.50 -6.78
C TYR A 256 -14.35 -19.53 -7.02
N GLU A 257 -14.82 -18.69 -7.92
CA GLU A 257 -16.21 -18.74 -8.36
C GLU A 257 -16.42 -19.89 -9.33
N ASN A 258 -17.47 -20.69 -9.12
CA ASN A 258 -17.83 -21.80 -9.99
C ASN A 258 -18.48 -21.31 -11.29
N THR A 259 -18.11 -21.92 -12.40
CA THR A 259 -18.64 -21.66 -13.74
C THR A 259 -18.71 -22.95 -14.56
N SER A 260 -19.01 -22.86 -15.85
CA SER A 260 -18.97 -23.99 -16.76
C SER A 260 -18.14 -23.70 -18.00
N LYS A 261 -17.27 -24.64 -18.33
CA LYS A 261 -16.46 -24.65 -19.56
C LYS A 261 -16.72 -25.96 -20.27
N ASP A 262 -17.19 -25.89 -21.51
CA ASP A 262 -17.49 -27.05 -22.36
C ASP A 262 -18.44 -28.09 -21.72
N GLY A 263 -19.38 -27.64 -20.89
CA GLY A 263 -20.34 -28.51 -20.20
C GLY A 263 -19.79 -29.25 -18.99
N GLN A 264 -18.56 -28.93 -18.57
CA GLN A 264 -17.94 -29.43 -17.35
C GLN A 264 -17.93 -28.34 -16.27
N GLU A 265 -17.82 -28.75 -15.00
CA GLU A 265 -17.57 -27.86 -13.87
C GLU A 265 -16.19 -27.21 -14.04
N ALA A 266 -16.17 -25.89 -13.91
CA ALA A 266 -14.98 -25.07 -14.09
C ALA A 266 -14.96 -23.95 -13.05
N TYR A 267 -13.81 -23.30 -12.93
CA TYR A 267 -13.55 -22.28 -11.94
C TYR A 267 -13.05 -21.01 -12.63
N ASN A 268 -13.60 -19.88 -12.22
CA ASN A 268 -13.07 -18.56 -12.53
C ASN A 268 -11.85 -18.32 -11.64
N VAL A 269 -10.68 -18.23 -12.28
CA VAL A 269 -9.41 -18.11 -11.57
C VAL A 269 -8.84 -16.72 -11.85
N GLY A 270 -8.66 -15.93 -10.79
CA GLY A 270 -7.96 -14.65 -10.87
C GLY A 270 -6.49 -14.81 -11.26
N LEU A 271 -5.90 -13.76 -11.83
CA LEU A 271 -4.51 -13.79 -12.27
C LEU A 271 -3.53 -13.54 -11.13
N ASP A 272 -3.45 -14.50 -10.22
CA ASP A 272 -2.41 -14.58 -9.19
C ASP A 272 -1.18 -15.35 -9.70
N TYR A 273 0.01 -14.87 -9.33
CA TYR A 273 1.30 -15.50 -9.58
C TYR A 273 1.44 -16.87 -8.90
N SER A 274 0.67 -17.14 -7.84
CA SER A 274 0.72 -18.41 -7.10
C SER A 274 0.44 -19.64 -7.98
N LEU A 275 -0.57 -19.56 -8.87
CA LEU A 275 -0.95 -20.64 -9.80
C LEU A 275 0.19 -21.07 -10.73
N GLY A 276 1.05 -20.13 -11.13
CA GLY A 276 2.22 -20.41 -11.94
C GLY A 276 3.23 -21.33 -11.26
N SER A 277 3.20 -21.43 -9.93
CA SER A 277 4.11 -22.28 -9.15
C SER A 277 3.48 -23.60 -8.70
N VAL A 278 2.16 -23.66 -8.50
CA VAL A 278 1.47 -24.84 -7.97
C VAL A 278 0.81 -25.73 -9.04
N ALA A 279 0.36 -25.16 -10.16
CA ALA A 279 -0.31 -25.94 -11.20
C ALA A 279 0.68 -26.85 -11.94
N LYS A 280 0.40 -28.15 -11.99
CA LYS A 280 1.23 -29.15 -12.71
C LYS A 280 1.07 -29.07 -14.21
N ASN A 281 -0.09 -28.65 -14.70
CA ASN A 281 -0.38 -28.55 -16.13
C ASN A 281 0.36 -27.36 -16.79
N ASP A 282 1.27 -27.64 -17.71
CA ASP A 282 2.02 -26.63 -18.47
C ASP A 282 1.13 -25.65 -19.23
N THR A 283 0.01 -26.13 -19.78
CA THR A 283 -0.92 -25.30 -20.56
C THR A 283 -1.58 -24.27 -19.65
N THR A 284 -2.03 -24.70 -18.47
CA THR A 284 -2.61 -23.83 -17.44
C THR A 284 -1.62 -22.75 -17.04
N ARG A 285 -0.38 -23.12 -16.69
CA ARG A 285 0.68 -22.16 -16.35
C ARG A 285 0.96 -21.17 -17.48
N LYS A 286 0.96 -21.63 -18.73
CA LYS A 286 1.19 -20.79 -19.91
C LYS A 286 0.06 -19.79 -20.11
N VAL A 287 -1.20 -20.23 -20.03
CA VAL A 287 -2.36 -19.35 -20.21
C VAL A 287 -2.40 -18.28 -19.11
N VAL A 288 -2.18 -18.67 -17.84
CA VAL A 288 -2.09 -17.70 -16.72
C VAL A 288 -0.97 -16.69 -16.96
N ARG A 289 0.22 -17.15 -17.35
CA ARG A 289 1.35 -16.24 -17.65
C ARG A 289 1.06 -15.27 -18.79
N GLU A 290 0.52 -15.77 -19.89
CA GLU A 290 0.17 -14.90 -21.03
C GLU A 290 -0.90 -13.88 -20.65
N ALA A 291 -1.84 -14.25 -19.79
CA ALA A 291 -2.88 -13.35 -19.31
C ALA A 291 -2.30 -12.28 -18.36
N ILE A 292 -1.40 -12.65 -17.43
CA ILE A 292 -0.65 -11.71 -16.58
C ILE A 292 0.19 -10.75 -17.43
N GLU A 293 0.97 -11.25 -18.39
CA GLU A 293 1.84 -10.43 -19.24
C GLU A 293 1.06 -9.47 -20.16
N ARG A 294 -0.23 -9.74 -20.41
CA ARG A 294 -1.13 -8.87 -21.18
C ARG A 294 -1.95 -7.93 -20.31
N GLN A 295 -1.82 -7.99 -18.99
CA GLN A 295 -2.46 -7.02 -18.10
C GLN A 295 -1.99 -5.61 -18.46
N CYS A 296 -2.92 -4.66 -18.31
CA CYS A 296 -2.66 -3.25 -18.55
C CYS A 296 -2.14 -2.93 -19.97
N LYS A 297 -2.69 -3.58 -21.01
CA LYS A 297 -2.34 -3.25 -22.41
C LYS A 297 -2.52 -1.76 -22.74
N SER A 298 -3.42 -1.07 -22.05
CA SER A 298 -3.60 0.38 -22.09
C SER A 298 -2.36 1.17 -21.63
N ASN A 299 -1.53 0.63 -20.73
CA ASN A 299 -0.32 1.28 -20.23
C ASN A 299 0.81 1.34 -21.26
N VAL A 300 0.72 0.62 -22.38
CA VAL A 300 1.75 0.66 -23.44
C VAL A 300 1.89 2.06 -24.04
N ASP A 301 0.77 2.77 -24.23
CA ASP A 301 0.81 4.12 -24.79
C ASP A 301 1.33 5.14 -23.78
N VAL A 302 0.97 4.98 -22.49
CA VAL A 302 1.50 5.79 -21.37
C VAL A 302 3.01 5.62 -21.24
N LEU A 303 3.51 4.38 -21.28
CA LEU A 303 4.96 4.11 -21.22
C LEU A 303 5.70 4.74 -22.40
N ARG A 304 5.11 4.72 -23.61
CA ARG A 304 5.70 5.36 -24.79
C ARG A 304 5.83 6.87 -24.61
N GLU A 305 4.82 7.51 -24.03
CA GLU A 305 4.85 8.93 -23.71
C GLU A 305 5.95 9.25 -22.68
N ILE A 306 6.02 8.49 -21.58
CA ILE A 306 7.06 8.64 -20.55
C ILE A 306 8.46 8.49 -21.13
N THR A 307 8.69 7.51 -22.02
CA THR A 307 10.02 7.31 -22.64
C THR A 307 10.44 8.44 -23.58
N ASN A 308 9.49 9.18 -24.16
CA ASN A 308 9.81 10.32 -25.03
C ASN A 308 10.12 11.61 -24.23
N ILE A 309 9.79 11.63 -22.93
CA ILE A 309 10.05 12.75 -22.02
C ILE A 309 11.44 12.63 -21.36
N ARG A 310 11.99 11.42 -21.25
CA ARG A 310 13.34 11.15 -20.72
C ARG A 310 14.42 11.29 -21.78
#